data_AF-A0A8D9EA79-F1
#
_entry.id   AF-A0A8D9EA79-F1
#
_cell.length_a   1.000
_cell.length_b   1.000
_cell.length_c   1.000
_cell.angle_alpha   90.00
_cell.angle_beta   90.00
_cell.angle_gamma   90.00
#
_symmetry.space_group_name_H-M   'P 1'
#
loop_
_entity.id
_entity.type
_entity.pdbx_description
1 polymer ?
#
loop_
_entity_poly.entity_id
_entity_poly.type
_entity_poly.pdbx_seq_one_letter_code
_entity_poly.pdbx_strand_id
1 'polypeptide(L)'
;FFLKKIGFFFSTFFGITISYYDLISIKSNFCILKLIKKIKIKSNIFDIVNTIESLFLILLLKKFSPTKNKNINNVFIMLDSGSRGSMLQIKQLLAFRGFFSKSNGDIIIEPILDNLKNGLSMRNFFISSFGARKGLTDTSLKTANSGYLTRKLVDVLQDVVIYKINCNTKIGIKIFILKYK
;
A
#
# COMPACT_ATOMS: atom_id res chain seq x y z
N PHE A 1 2.89 -13.50 -25.57
CA PHE A 1 2.35 -12.50 -26.53
C PHE A 1 0.84 -12.62 -26.73
N PHE A 2 0.27 -13.84 -26.79
CA PHE A 2 -1.17 -14.09 -26.95
C PHE A 2 -2.04 -13.44 -25.85
N LEU A 3 -1.71 -13.67 -24.57
CA LEU A 3 -2.41 -13.05 -23.42
C LEU A 3 -2.43 -11.52 -23.47
N LYS A 4 -1.33 -10.90 -23.94
CA LYS A 4 -1.22 -9.44 -24.06
C LYS A 4 -2.24 -8.90 -25.08
N LYS A 5 -2.34 -9.54 -26.27
CA LYS A 5 -3.28 -9.11 -27.32
C LYS A 5 -4.74 -9.27 -26.85
N ILE A 6 -5.05 -10.41 -26.26
CA ILE A 6 -6.39 -10.71 -25.73
C ILE A 6 -6.77 -9.74 -24.60
N GLY A 7 -5.85 -9.51 -23.67
CA GLY A 7 -6.07 -8.59 -22.55
C GLY A 7 -6.35 -7.17 -23.02
N PHE A 8 -5.59 -6.65 -23.97
CA PHE A 8 -5.85 -5.32 -24.52
C PHE A 8 -7.18 -5.25 -25.29
N PHE A 9 -7.48 -6.27 -26.10
CA PHE A 9 -8.74 -6.34 -26.83
C PHE A 9 -9.93 -6.30 -25.86
N PHE A 10 -10.03 -7.24 -24.92
CA PHE A 10 -11.14 -7.27 -23.97
C PHE A 10 -11.18 -6.05 -23.04
N SER A 11 -10.03 -5.49 -22.65
CA SER A 11 -10.00 -4.24 -21.88
C SER A 11 -10.64 -3.07 -22.63
N THR A 12 -10.42 -2.97 -23.94
CA THR A 12 -11.05 -1.92 -24.76
C THR A 12 -12.54 -2.15 -24.93
N PHE A 13 -12.99 -3.41 -25.10
CA PHE A 13 -14.42 -3.75 -25.18
C PHE A 13 -15.18 -3.48 -23.88
N PHE A 14 -14.57 -3.76 -22.72
CA PHE A 14 -15.23 -3.58 -21.44
C PHE A 14 -15.41 -2.09 -21.09
N GLY A 15 -14.54 -1.21 -21.58
CA GLY A 15 -14.71 0.24 -21.43
C GLY A 15 -14.73 0.71 -19.96
N ILE A 16 -13.88 0.14 -19.10
CA ILE A 16 -13.82 0.52 -17.68
C ILE A 16 -13.37 1.99 -17.59
N THR A 17 -14.22 2.82 -17.00
CA THR A 17 -13.93 4.24 -16.74
C THR A 17 -14.05 4.53 -15.25
N ILE A 18 -13.39 5.59 -14.77
CA ILE A 18 -13.49 6.03 -13.39
C ILE A 18 -14.16 7.39 -13.40
N SER A 19 -15.34 7.47 -12.80
CA SER A 19 -16.10 8.69 -12.60
C SER A 19 -16.06 9.12 -11.14
N TYR A 20 -16.42 10.39 -10.88
CA TYR A 20 -16.57 10.90 -9.51
C TYR A 20 -17.67 10.15 -8.71
N TYR A 21 -18.66 9.59 -9.39
CA TYR A 21 -19.76 8.84 -8.78
C TYR A 21 -19.33 7.45 -8.31
N ASP A 22 -18.33 6.85 -8.96
CA ASP A 22 -17.77 5.55 -8.56
C ASP A 22 -17.04 5.64 -7.21
N LEU A 23 -16.54 6.83 -6.85
CA LEU A 23 -15.85 7.05 -5.58
C LEU A 23 -16.85 7.21 -4.43
N ILE A 24 -17.47 6.13 -3.95
CA ILE A 24 -18.45 6.22 -2.86
C ILE A 24 -17.71 6.56 -1.54
N SER A 25 -17.81 7.82 -1.10
CA SER A 25 -17.23 8.25 0.18
C SER A 25 -18.03 7.68 1.34
N ILE A 26 -17.34 7.15 2.34
CA ILE A 26 -17.99 6.69 3.56
C ILE A 26 -18.10 7.90 4.50
N LYS A 27 -19.32 8.38 4.77
CA LYS A 27 -19.59 9.38 5.84
C LYS A 27 -19.45 8.73 7.23
N SER A 28 -18.25 8.26 7.58
CA SER A 28 -17.93 7.64 8.87
C SER A 28 -17.14 8.54 9.82
N ASN A 29 -16.98 9.82 9.49
CA ASN A 29 -16.16 10.77 10.26
C ASN A 29 -16.58 10.84 11.74
N PHE A 30 -17.88 10.66 12.04
CA PHE A 30 -18.41 10.67 13.41
C PHE A 30 -18.10 9.42 14.24
N CYS A 31 -18.06 8.23 13.64
CA CYS A 31 -17.74 6.99 14.38
C CYS A 31 -16.24 6.90 14.69
N ILE A 32 -15.40 7.37 13.76
CA ILE A 32 -13.94 7.36 13.87
C ILE A 32 -13.48 8.26 15.03
N LEU A 33 -14.03 9.48 15.13
CA LEU A 33 -13.77 10.40 16.25
C LEU A 33 -14.16 9.82 17.62
N LYS A 34 -15.28 9.07 17.70
CA LYS A 34 -15.72 8.42 18.94
C LYS A 34 -14.80 7.26 19.36
N LEU A 35 -14.25 6.51 18.41
CA LEU A 35 -13.26 5.45 18.67
C LEU A 35 -11.92 6.02 19.11
N ILE A 36 -11.42 7.06 18.43
CA ILE A 36 -10.13 7.70 18.75
C ILE A 36 -10.17 8.38 20.13
N LYS A 37 -11.26 9.09 20.48
CA LYS A 37 -11.41 9.74 21.80
C LYS A 37 -11.45 8.74 22.96
N LYS A 38 -11.81 7.46 22.72
CA LYS A 38 -11.89 6.43 23.77
C LYS A 38 -10.55 5.74 24.06
N ILE A 39 -9.54 5.87 23.20
CA ILE A 39 -8.25 5.18 23.36
C ILE A 39 -7.36 6.04 24.27
N LYS A 40 -7.27 5.68 25.55
CA LYS A 40 -6.24 6.21 26.47
C LYS A 40 -4.89 5.63 26.06
N ILE A 41 -3.99 6.51 25.63
CA ILE A 41 -2.69 6.19 25.02
C ILE A 41 -1.70 5.68 26.08
N LYS A 42 -1.25 4.43 25.97
CA LYS A 42 -0.03 3.92 26.63
C LYS A 42 0.82 3.08 25.66
N SER A 43 2.10 3.46 25.60
CA SER A 43 3.32 2.84 25.05
C SER A 43 3.38 2.27 23.62
N ASN A 44 2.32 1.74 22.99
CA ASN A 44 2.41 1.16 21.63
C ASN A 44 1.50 1.87 20.62
N ILE A 45 1.76 3.15 20.36
CA ILE A 45 0.97 3.97 19.41
C ILE A 45 1.02 3.36 18.00
N PHE A 46 2.17 2.83 17.57
CA PHE A 46 2.36 2.31 16.21
C PHE A 46 1.51 1.07 15.92
N ASP A 47 1.49 0.10 16.84
CA ASP A 47 0.71 -1.14 16.68
C ASP A 47 -0.80 -0.88 16.72
N ILE A 48 -1.23 0.06 17.58
CA ILE A 48 -2.62 0.48 17.67
C ILE A 48 -3.06 1.17 16.37
N VAL A 49 -2.21 2.06 15.81
CA VAL A 49 -2.50 2.69 14.52
C VAL A 49 -2.62 1.64 13.41
N ASN A 50 -1.68 0.69 13.33
CA ASN A 50 -1.70 -0.35 12.29
C ASN A 50 -2.92 -1.29 12.40
N THR A 51 -3.30 -1.68 13.62
CA THR A 51 -4.49 -2.52 13.85
C THR A 51 -5.79 -1.79 13.54
N ILE A 52 -5.87 -0.48 13.83
CA ILE A 52 -6.99 0.35 13.43
C ILE A 52 -7.06 0.45 11.90
N GLU A 53 -5.93 0.71 11.25
CA GLU A 53 -5.89 0.80 9.79
C GLU A 53 -6.33 -0.51 9.12
N SER A 54 -5.86 -1.67 9.60
CA SER A 54 -6.25 -2.96 9.04
C SER A 54 -7.74 -3.27 9.24
N LEU A 55 -8.30 -2.98 10.42
CA LEU A 55 -9.75 -3.06 10.67
C LEU A 55 -10.56 -2.18 9.72
N PHE A 56 -10.10 -0.95 9.46
CA PHE A 56 -10.75 -0.06 8.50
C PHE A 56 -10.71 -0.62 7.08
N LEU A 57 -9.58 -1.20 6.65
CA LEU A 57 -9.51 -1.81 5.33
C LEU A 57 -10.50 -2.97 5.19
N ILE A 58 -10.62 -3.84 6.21
CA ILE A 58 -11.59 -4.93 6.22
C ILE A 58 -13.03 -4.41 6.13
N LEU A 59 -13.38 -3.37 6.87
CA LEU A 59 -14.71 -2.73 6.82
C LEU A 59 -15.01 -2.09 5.46
N LEU A 60 -13.99 -1.49 4.85
CA LEU A 60 -14.09 -0.87 3.53
C LEU A 60 -14.35 -1.97 2.48
N LEU A 61 -13.56 -3.05 2.47
CA LEU A 61 -13.80 -4.21 1.60
C LEU A 61 -15.21 -4.79 1.73
N LYS A 62 -15.70 -4.94 2.96
CA LYS A 62 -17.06 -5.46 3.21
C LYS A 62 -18.17 -4.55 2.67
N LYS A 63 -17.92 -3.26 2.51
CA LYS A 63 -18.87 -2.32 1.88
C LYS A 63 -18.75 -2.28 0.36
N PHE A 64 -17.55 -2.49 -0.19
CA PHE A 64 -17.32 -2.56 -1.63
C PHE A 64 -17.72 -3.90 -2.24
N SER A 65 -17.67 -4.99 -1.45
CA SER A 65 -18.11 -6.30 -1.91
C SER A 65 -19.56 -6.22 -2.39
N PRO A 66 -19.86 -6.60 -3.64
CA PRO A 66 -21.21 -6.49 -4.15
C PRO A 66 -22.12 -7.42 -3.36
N THR A 67 -23.14 -6.85 -2.71
CA THR A 67 -24.34 -7.63 -2.37
C THR A 67 -24.92 -8.13 -3.69
N LYS A 68 -25.19 -9.44 -3.77
CA LYS A 68 -25.44 -10.29 -4.96
C LYS A 68 -26.18 -9.70 -6.20
N ASN A 69 -26.84 -8.54 -6.11
CA ASN A 69 -27.67 -7.93 -7.16
C ASN A 69 -27.37 -6.43 -7.45
N LYS A 70 -26.16 -5.90 -7.18
CA LYS A 70 -25.81 -4.49 -7.47
C LYS A 70 -24.68 -4.36 -8.50
N ASN A 71 -24.78 -3.31 -9.32
CA ASN A 71 -23.76 -2.86 -10.27
C ASN A 71 -22.37 -2.88 -9.60
N ILE A 72 -21.43 -3.58 -10.23
CA ILE A 72 -20.07 -3.70 -9.74
C ILE A 72 -19.37 -2.35 -9.94
N ASN A 73 -18.72 -1.84 -8.90
CA ASN A 73 -17.99 -0.58 -8.97
C ASN A 73 -16.67 -0.76 -9.75
N ASN A 74 -16.43 0.08 -10.76
CA ASN A 74 -15.23 0.04 -11.59
C ASN A 74 -13.93 0.17 -10.77
N VAL A 75 -13.95 0.96 -9.70
CA VAL A 75 -12.81 1.11 -8.78
C VAL A 75 -12.51 -0.19 -8.02
N PHE A 76 -13.55 -0.95 -7.68
CA PHE A 76 -13.39 -2.25 -7.03
C PHE A 76 -12.85 -3.31 -8.00
N ILE A 77 -13.32 -3.34 -9.25
CA ILE A 77 -12.79 -4.23 -10.30
C ILE A 77 -11.29 -4.01 -10.48
N MET A 78 -10.84 -2.75 -10.50
CA MET A 78 -9.42 -2.41 -10.65
C MET A 78 -8.57 -2.94 -9.48
N LEU A 79 -9.09 -2.87 -8.24
CA LEU A 79 -8.40 -3.35 -7.05
C LEU A 79 -8.39 -4.88 -6.95
N ASP A 80 -9.53 -5.53 -7.14
CA ASP A 80 -9.67 -6.98 -6.99
C ASP A 80 -8.91 -7.75 -8.08
N SER A 81 -8.86 -7.19 -9.29
CA SER A 81 -8.02 -7.71 -10.38
C SER A 81 -6.51 -7.53 -10.16
N GLY A 82 -6.09 -6.73 -9.17
CA GLY A 82 -4.69 -6.38 -8.96
C GLY A 82 -4.05 -5.57 -10.08
N SER A 83 -4.85 -5.03 -11.00
CA SER A 83 -4.36 -4.28 -12.17
C SER A 83 -3.75 -2.94 -11.78
N ARG A 84 -4.39 -2.20 -10.89
CA ARG A 84 -3.87 -0.96 -10.30
C ARG A 84 -4.57 -0.61 -8.99
N GLY A 85 -3.84 0.11 -8.15
CA GLY A 85 -4.37 0.62 -6.89
C GLY A 85 -4.13 -0.36 -5.75
N SER A 86 -3.71 0.17 -4.60
CA SER A 86 -3.64 -0.61 -3.37
C SER A 86 -4.81 -0.25 -2.46
N MET A 87 -5.14 -1.17 -1.56
CA MET A 87 -6.21 -0.96 -0.59
C MET A 87 -5.96 0.27 0.30
N LEU A 88 -4.70 0.59 0.60
CA LEU A 88 -4.30 1.81 1.28
C LEU A 88 -4.54 3.08 0.45
N GLN A 89 -4.34 3.03 -0.87
CA GLN A 89 -4.62 4.18 -1.75
C GLN A 89 -6.13 4.44 -1.86
N ILE A 90 -6.94 3.37 -1.96
CA ILE A 90 -8.41 3.50 -1.98
C ILE A 90 -8.94 4.05 -0.66
N LYS A 91 -8.37 3.63 0.48
CA LYS A 91 -8.66 4.21 1.80
C LYS A 91 -8.47 5.72 1.81
N GLN A 92 -7.33 6.21 1.29
CA GLN A 92 -7.03 7.65 1.26
C GLN A 92 -7.97 8.45 0.35
N LEU A 93 -8.48 7.83 -0.71
CA LEU A 93 -9.44 8.44 -1.61
C LEU A 93 -10.83 8.58 -0.97
N LEU A 94 -11.30 7.54 -0.26
CA LEU A 94 -12.72 7.38 0.08
C LEU A 94 -13.05 7.55 1.56
N ALA A 95 -12.12 7.22 2.46
CA ALA A 95 -12.37 7.17 3.90
C ALA A 95 -11.67 8.32 4.64
N PHE A 96 -10.39 8.17 4.94
CA PHE A 96 -9.58 9.16 5.66
C PHE A 96 -8.11 8.97 5.26
N ARG A 97 -7.29 10.02 5.44
CA ARG A 97 -5.91 9.96 4.98
C ARG A 97 -4.98 9.20 5.93
N GLY A 98 -5.20 9.32 7.24
CA GLY A 98 -4.47 8.57 8.27
C GLY A 98 -3.62 9.43 9.19
N PHE A 99 -2.68 8.77 9.86
CA PHE A 99 -1.70 9.41 10.75
C PHE A 99 -0.45 9.80 9.96
N PHE A 100 0.18 10.89 10.35
CA PHE A 100 1.38 11.42 9.71
C PHE A 100 2.51 11.56 10.72
N SER A 101 3.75 11.43 10.26
CA SER A 101 4.93 11.74 11.05
C SER A 101 5.37 13.18 10.81
N LYS A 102 5.86 13.82 11.87
CA LYS A 102 6.59 15.09 11.80
C LYS A 102 7.95 14.86 11.13
N SER A 103 8.59 15.95 10.71
CA SER A 103 9.98 15.93 10.21
C SER A 103 10.93 15.17 11.14
N ASN A 104 10.73 15.35 12.46
CA ASN A 104 11.57 14.79 13.51
C ASN A 104 11.32 13.29 13.76
N GLY A 105 10.34 12.68 13.11
CA GLY A 105 10.00 11.26 13.26
C GLY A 105 8.81 10.97 14.17
N ASP A 106 8.44 11.91 15.05
CA ASP A 106 7.28 11.74 15.94
C ASP A 106 5.95 11.67 15.16
N ILE A 107 5.04 10.80 15.61
CA ILE A 107 3.70 10.68 15.01
C ILE A 107 2.80 11.80 15.52
N ILE A 108 2.07 12.44 14.62
CA ILE A 108 1.01 13.40 14.94
C ILE A 108 -0.19 12.58 15.46
N ILE A 109 -0.56 12.82 16.72
CA ILE A 109 -1.60 12.06 17.43
C ILE A 109 -3.00 12.30 16.83
N GLU A 110 -3.23 13.50 16.28
CA GLU A 110 -4.47 13.84 15.59
C GLU A 110 -4.44 13.31 14.14
N PRO A 111 -5.32 12.35 13.78
CA PRO A 111 -5.37 11.87 12.41
C PRO A 111 -6.10 12.83 11.49
N ILE A 112 -5.75 12.78 10.21
CA ILE A 112 -6.44 13.53 9.16
C ILE A 112 -7.68 12.74 8.74
N LEU A 113 -8.85 13.23 9.15
CA LEU A 113 -10.17 12.65 8.88
C LEU A 113 -10.71 12.99 7.49
N ASP A 114 -10.17 14.04 6.87
CA ASP A 114 -10.52 14.43 5.51
C ASP A 114 -10.05 13.37 4.51
N ASN A 115 -10.80 13.24 3.41
CA ASN A 115 -10.48 12.34 2.31
C ASN A 115 -10.12 13.16 1.06
N LEU A 116 -9.46 12.53 0.08
CA LEU A 116 -9.09 13.22 -1.16
C LEU A 116 -10.31 13.57 -2.01
N LYS A 117 -11.41 12.81 -1.89
CA LYS A 117 -12.65 13.10 -2.62
C LYS A 117 -13.31 14.41 -2.20
N ASN A 118 -13.46 14.66 -0.90
CA ASN A 118 -14.13 15.86 -0.39
C ASN A 118 -13.16 17.05 -0.26
N GLY A 119 -11.87 16.81 -0.46
CA GLY A 119 -10.81 17.81 -0.30
C GLY A 119 -10.24 17.85 1.12
N LEU A 120 -9.04 18.41 1.26
CA LEU A 120 -8.39 18.62 2.55
C LEU A 120 -8.42 20.10 2.94
N SER A 121 -8.49 20.37 4.25
CA SER A 121 -8.19 21.70 4.78
C SER A 121 -6.73 22.11 4.52
N MET A 122 -6.47 23.42 4.50
CA MET A 122 -5.12 24.00 4.33
C MET A 122 -4.10 23.35 5.27
N ARG A 123 -4.41 23.24 6.57
CA ARG A 123 -3.55 22.61 7.58
C ARG A 123 -3.21 21.15 7.23
N ASN A 124 -4.23 20.36 6.89
CA ASN A 124 -4.07 18.94 6.58
C ASN A 124 -3.29 18.70 5.28
N PHE A 125 -3.45 19.60 4.30
CA PHE A 125 -2.67 19.61 3.08
C PHE A 125 -1.18 19.90 3.37
N PHE A 126 -0.86 20.94 4.15
CA PHE A 126 0.53 21.25 4.50
C PHE A 126 1.24 20.12 5.24
N ILE A 127 0.56 19.47 6.20
CA ILE A 127 1.10 18.30 6.90
C ILE A 127 1.39 17.15 5.91
N SER A 128 0.50 16.94 4.95
CA SER A 128 0.68 15.91 3.91
C SER A 128 1.89 16.16 3.02
N SER A 129 2.23 17.43 2.73
CA SER A 129 3.38 17.79 1.89
C SER A 129 4.71 17.42 2.53
N PHE A 130 4.87 17.58 3.86
CA PHE A 130 6.10 17.19 4.55
C PHE A 130 6.34 15.68 4.47
N GLY A 131 5.30 14.87 4.68
CA GLY A 131 5.37 13.42 4.53
C GLY A 131 5.72 12.98 3.11
N ALA A 132 5.11 13.61 2.11
CA ALA A 132 5.40 13.33 0.70
C ALA A 132 6.86 13.66 0.33
N ARG A 133 7.37 14.81 0.77
CA ARG A 133 8.76 15.23 0.51
C ARG A 133 9.76 14.26 1.15
N LYS A 134 9.52 13.85 2.41
CA LYS A 134 10.37 12.85 3.09
C LYS A 134 10.36 11.51 2.35
N GLY A 135 9.19 11.08 1.86
CA GLY A 135 9.08 9.89 1.03
C GLY A 135 9.94 9.97 -0.24
N LEU A 136 9.94 11.11 -0.94
CA LEU A 136 10.74 11.32 -2.15
C LEU A 136 12.25 11.34 -1.87
N THR A 137 12.67 11.91 -0.75
CA THR A 137 14.08 11.90 -0.36
C THR A 137 14.53 10.51 0.06
N ASP A 138 13.69 9.79 0.81
CA ASP A 138 13.99 8.43 1.26
C ASP A 138 14.06 7.45 0.10
N THR A 139 13.19 7.59 -0.91
CA THR A 139 13.29 6.79 -2.14
C THR A 139 14.58 7.08 -2.89
N SER A 140 14.99 8.35 -2.98
CA SER A 140 16.25 8.74 -3.62
C SER A 140 17.50 8.22 -2.88
N LEU A 141 17.46 8.17 -1.54
CA LEU A 141 18.52 7.56 -0.74
C LEU A 141 18.54 6.04 -0.90
N LYS A 142 17.36 5.40 -0.93
CA LYS A 142 17.25 3.95 -1.15
C LYS A 142 17.75 3.54 -2.54
N THR A 143 17.47 4.31 -3.59
CA THR A 143 17.98 4.01 -4.93
C THR A 143 19.50 4.09 -4.98
N ALA A 144 20.10 5.12 -4.35
CA ALA A 144 21.56 5.24 -4.25
C ALA A 144 22.18 4.05 -3.49
N ASN A 145 21.61 3.69 -2.34
CA ASN A 145 22.11 2.57 -1.52
C ASN A 145 21.97 1.23 -2.24
N SER A 146 20.86 0.99 -2.93
CA SER A 146 20.69 -0.21 -3.76
C SER A 146 21.73 -0.28 -4.87
N GLY A 147 21.97 0.82 -5.59
CA GLY A 147 22.99 0.87 -6.64
C GLY A 147 24.42 0.64 -6.11
N TYR A 148 24.73 1.23 -4.95
CA TYR A 148 26.01 1.00 -4.27
C TYR A 148 26.18 -0.46 -3.85
N LEU A 149 25.15 -1.07 -3.28
CA LEU A 149 25.17 -2.47 -2.87
C LEU A 149 25.34 -3.40 -4.09
N THR A 150 24.60 -3.16 -5.18
CA THR A 150 24.75 -3.97 -6.40
C THR A 150 26.14 -3.84 -7.00
N ARG A 151 26.74 -2.65 -6.98
CA ARG A 151 28.13 -2.46 -7.44
C ARG A 151 29.10 -3.29 -6.60
N LYS A 152 29.02 -3.20 -5.28
CA LYS A 152 29.86 -4.00 -4.36
C LYS A 152 29.70 -5.51 -4.57
N LEU A 153 28.47 -5.98 -4.76
CA LEU A 153 28.21 -7.39 -4.99
C LEU A 153 28.81 -7.85 -6.32
N VAL A 154 28.70 -7.06 -7.38
CA VAL A 154 29.30 -7.36 -8.67
C VAL A 154 30.83 -7.35 -8.58
N ASP A 155 31.42 -6.36 -7.90
CA ASP A 155 32.88 -6.24 -7.74
C ASP A 155 33.50 -7.50 -7.09
N VAL A 156 32.78 -8.17 -6.16
CA VAL A 156 33.26 -9.40 -5.50
C VAL A 156 32.94 -10.66 -6.31
N LEU A 157 31.81 -10.69 -7.01
CA LEU A 157 31.31 -11.90 -7.69
C LEU A 157 31.69 -11.97 -9.18
N GLN A 158 32.34 -10.95 -9.73
CA GLN A 158 32.65 -10.86 -11.16
C GLN A 158 33.46 -12.06 -11.68
N ASP A 159 34.31 -12.64 -10.85
CA ASP A 159 35.16 -13.78 -11.22
C ASP A 159 34.47 -15.16 -11.04
N VAL A 160 33.23 -15.20 -10.55
CA VAL A 160 32.50 -16.45 -10.31
C VAL A 160 31.83 -16.92 -11.60
N VAL A 161 32.44 -17.92 -12.25
CA VAL A 161 31.94 -18.54 -13.49
C VAL A 161 31.78 -20.06 -13.31
N ILE A 162 30.74 -20.64 -13.93
CA ILE A 162 30.51 -22.08 -13.91
C ILE A 162 31.38 -22.75 -14.97
N TYR A 163 32.46 -23.42 -14.54
CA TYR A 163 33.40 -24.10 -15.45
C TYR A 163 33.09 -25.57 -15.68
N LYS A 164 32.33 -26.22 -14.80
CA LYS A 164 32.07 -27.67 -14.85
C LYS A 164 30.66 -27.99 -14.36
N ILE A 165 30.04 -28.99 -14.98
CA ILE A 165 28.68 -29.45 -14.68
C ILE A 165 28.61 -30.14 -13.29
N ASN A 166 29.55 -31.05 -13.00
CA ASN A 166 29.59 -31.79 -11.73
C ASN A 166 31.00 -31.78 -11.11
N CYS A 167 31.12 -31.29 -9.88
CA CYS A 167 32.35 -31.33 -9.08
C CYS A 167 32.54 -32.66 -8.32
N ASN A 168 31.59 -33.59 -8.38
CA ASN A 168 31.58 -34.91 -7.72
C ASN A 168 31.71 -34.86 -6.18
N THR A 169 31.36 -33.76 -5.53
CA THR A 169 31.41 -33.62 -4.07
C THR A 169 30.15 -34.16 -3.38
N LYS A 170 30.29 -34.85 -2.24
CA LYS A 170 29.17 -35.28 -1.38
C LYS A 170 28.81 -34.27 -0.29
N ILE A 171 29.51 -33.13 -0.24
CA ILE A 171 29.31 -32.07 0.75
C ILE A 171 28.13 -31.20 0.34
N GLY A 172 27.25 -30.89 1.28
CA GLY A 172 26.08 -30.02 1.08
C GLY A 172 25.62 -29.37 2.37
N ILE A 173 24.66 -28.45 2.25
CA ILE A 173 24.11 -27.70 3.39
C ILE A 173 22.74 -28.29 3.75
N LYS A 174 22.46 -28.49 5.04
CA LYS A 174 21.14 -28.95 5.52
C LYS A 174 20.13 -27.81 5.39
N ILE A 175 19.09 -27.99 4.57
CA ILE A 175 17.99 -27.02 4.42
C ILE A 175 16.80 -27.50 5.26
N PHE A 176 16.33 -26.66 6.17
CA PHE A 176 15.13 -26.93 6.97
C PHE A 176 13.91 -26.32 6.29
N ILE A 177 12.88 -27.13 6.07
CA ILE A 177 11.60 -26.64 5.53
C ILE A 177 10.80 -26.08 6.71
N LEU A 178 10.79 -24.76 6.85
CA LEU A 178 9.91 -24.07 7.79
C LEU A 178 8.47 -24.13 7.28
N LYS A 179 7.66 -25.02 7.86
CA LYS A 179 6.20 -24.97 7.69
C LYS A 179 5.66 -23.84 8.57
N TYR A 180 5.36 -22.70 7.95
CA TYR A 180 4.51 -21.68 8.57
C TYR A 180 3.10 -22.27 8.77
N LYS A 181 2.66 -22.36 10.03
CA LYS A 181 1.27 -22.65 10.41
C LYS A 181 0.48 -21.35 10.49
#